data_AF-A0A520BCH0-F1
#
_entry.id   AF-A0A520BCH0-F1
#
_cell.length_a   1.000
_cell.length_b   1.000
_cell.length_c   1.000
_cell.angle_alpha   90.00
_cell.angle_beta   90.00
_cell.angle_gamma   90.00
#
_symmetry.space_group_name_H-M   'P 1'
#
loop_
_entity.id
_entity.type
_entity.pdbx_description
1 polymer ?
#
loop_
_entity_poly.entity_id
_entity_poly.type
_entity_poly.pdbx_seq_one_letter_code
_entity_poly.pdbx_strand_id
1 'polypeptide(L)'
;MSGELAYWADGYRIPRERFYALACDPARSIVVEACAGAGKTWMLVSRILRALLAGAEPQQIVAITFTRKAAGEMRERLAEWLAEFAHAPEAAQVAALQQRGVSAEHAVLLRPRLAELLRGGRSVEVRTFHGWFSQLLRAAPLAFLQAQGIAPELQLVEDEEELMPALWRRFHAAVVADDALRADFQALTQSRGRFNLREWLLGAFSKRVELRLAEAAGVLEASLPGAVDLLGTTPEQFFAHLLEPLAALARQLGAARGKKAQDAAVALQQASDFDSAFAALFTLKGEPRKLGFESADFDELCGEL
;
A
#
# COMPACT_ATOMS: atom_id res chain seq x y z
N MET A 1 -27.47 -37.81 -6.34
CA MET A 1 -26.72 -37.10 -7.40
C MET A 1 -25.49 -36.44 -6.79
N SER A 2 -24.49 -37.23 -6.37
CA SER A 2 -23.30 -36.72 -5.66
C SER A 2 -22.07 -37.14 -6.45
N GLY A 3 -21.38 -36.18 -7.07
CA GLY A 3 -20.19 -36.46 -7.89
C GLY A 3 -19.78 -35.38 -8.86
N GLU A 4 -20.51 -34.27 -8.98
CA GLU A 4 -20.12 -33.19 -9.87
C GLU A 4 -18.89 -32.45 -9.30
N LEU A 5 -17.79 -32.51 -10.04
CA LEU A 5 -16.51 -31.90 -9.68
C LEU A 5 -16.54 -30.39 -9.98
N ALA A 6 -17.30 -29.63 -9.20
CA ALA A 6 -17.55 -28.20 -9.44
C ALA A 6 -16.49 -27.25 -8.84
N TYR A 7 -15.57 -27.75 -8.00
CA TYR A 7 -14.60 -26.93 -7.27
C TYR A 7 -13.17 -27.34 -7.59
N TRP A 8 -12.21 -26.50 -7.23
CA TRP A 8 -10.77 -26.78 -7.37
C TRP A 8 -10.08 -26.75 -6.00
N ALA A 9 -9.10 -27.64 -5.81
CA ALA A 9 -8.14 -27.59 -4.72
C ALA A 9 -6.78 -28.08 -5.21
N ASP A 10 -5.73 -27.27 -5.00
CA ASP A 10 -4.33 -27.57 -5.34
C ASP A 10 -4.15 -28.09 -6.79
N GLY A 11 -4.91 -27.51 -7.74
CA GLY A 11 -4.86 -27.87 -9.16
C GLY A 11 -5.75 -29.04 -9.58
N TYR A 12 -6.53 -29.64 -8.68
CA TYR A 12 -7.43 -30.76 -8.97
C TYR A 12 -8.90 -30.40 -8.81
N ARG A 13 -9.75 -30.91 -9.71
CA ARG A 13 -11.20 -30.77 -9.57
C ARG A 13 -11.71 -31.70 -8.48
N ILE A 14 -12.51 -31.16 -7.55
CA ILE A 14 -13.04 -31.86 -6.38
C ILE A 14 -14.55 -31.63 -6.24
N PRO A 15 -15.28 -32.54 -5.59
CA PRO A 15 -16.69 -32.35 -5.29
C PRO A 15 -16.89 -31.29 -4.20
N ARG A 16 -18.10 -30.71 -4.16
CA ARG A 16 -18.49 -29.64 -3.23
C ARG A 16 -18.23 -30.00 -1.77
N GLU A 17 -18.57 -31.22 -1.38
CA GLU A 17 -18.47 -31.71 0.00
C GLU A 17 -16.99 -31.71 0.45
N ARG A 18 -16.09 -32.16 -0.43
CA ARG A 18 -14.65 -32.16 -0.17
C ARG A 18 -14.10 -30.74 -0.08
N PHE A 19 -14.59 -29.84 -0.93
CA PHE A 19 -14.18 -28.43 -0.88
C PHE A 19 -14.50 -27.80 0.47
N TYR A 20 -15.73 -27.92 0.97
CA TYR A 20 -16.10 -27.35 2.27
C TYR A 20 -15.46 -28.07 3.46
N ALA A 21 -15.23 -29.39 3.36
CA ALA A 21 -14.45 -30.13 4.35
C ALA A 21 -13.05 -29.57 4.53
N LEU A 22 -12.36 -29.23 3.43
CA LEU A 22 -11.04 -28.60 3.44
C LEU A 22 -11.12 -27.13 3.87
N ALA A 23 -12.01 -26.36 3.25
CA ALA A 23 -12.07 -24.92 3.43
C ALA A 23 -12.51 -24.50 4.85
N CYS A 24 -13.37 -25.29 5.48
CA CYS A 24 -13.85 -25.00 6.83
C CYS A 24 -12.99 -25.67 7.92
N ASP A 25 -11.95 -26.46 7.58
CA ASP A 25 -11.11 -27.16 8.56
C ASP A 25 -10.14 -26.20 9.27
N PRO A 26 -10.33 -25.93 10.57
CA PRO A 26 -9.51 -24.96 11.30
C PRO A 26 -8.05 -25.41 11.46
N ALA A 27 -7.73 -26.69 11.30
CA ALA A 27 -6.37 -27.21 11.43
C ALA A 27 -5.47 -26.92 10.20
N ARG A 28 -6.04 -26.38 9.12
CA ARG A 28 -5.33 -26.15 7.85
C ARG A 28 -5.13 -24.66 7.58
N SER A 29 -3.94 -24.23 7.20
CA SER A 29 -3.77 -22.94 6.54
C SER A 29 -4.23 -23.05 5.09
N ILE A 30 -5.16 -22.19 4.67
CA ILE A 30 -5.77 -22.23 3.34
C ILE A 30 -5.88 -20.83 2.75
N VAL A 31 -5.84 -20.77 1.42
CA VAL A 31 -6.25 -19.60 0.65
C VAL A 31 -7.47 -20.02 -0.17
N VAL A 32 -8.54 -19.21 -0.11
CA VAL A 32 -9.76 -19.46 -0.88
C VAL A 32 -9.95 -18.34 -1.88
N GLU A 33 -9.81 -18.68 -3.15
CA GLU A 33 -10.16 -17.80 -4.26
C GLU A 33 -11.62 -18.00 -4.64
N ALA A 34 -12.39 -16.91 -4.69
CA ALA A 34 -13.83 -16.98 -4.93
C ALA A 34 -14.37 -15.65 -5.45
N CYS A 35 -15.19 -15.72 -6.50
CA CYS A 35 -15.89 -14.56 -7.08
C CYS A 35 -16.86 -13.89 -6.09
N ALA A 36 -17.34 -12.69 -6.42
CA ALA A 36 -18.43 -12.06 -5.68
C ALA A 36 -19.67 -13.00 -5.64
N GLY A 37 -20.40 -13.01 -4.54
CA GLY A 37 -21.58 -13.88 -4.37
C GLY A 37 -21.30 -15.37 -4.11
N ALA A 38 -20.06 -15.85 -4.21
CA ALA A 38 -19.72 -17.27 -4.03
C ALA A 38 -19.77 -17.79 -2.56
N GLY A 39 -20.35 -17.03 -1.63
CA GLY A 39 -20.51 -17.45 -0.23
C GLY A 39 -19.27 -17.34 0.66
N LYS A 40 -18.29 -16.48 0.33
CA LYS A 40 -17.07 -16.26 1.14
C LYS A 40 -17.36 -15.98 2.62
N THR A 41 -18.33 -15.10 2.90
CA THR A 41 -18.74 -14.75 4.27
C THR A 41 -19.30 -15.96 5.00
N TRP A 42 -20.16 -16.76 4.34
CA TRP A 42 -20.71 -18.00 4.92
C TRP A 42 -19.59 -18.99 5.25
N MET A 43 -18.57 -19.10 4.40
CA MET A 43 -17.44 -19.98 4.61
C MET A 43 -16.56 -19.54 5.78
N LEU A 44 -16.26 -18.24 5.90
CA LEU A 44 -15.53 -17.69 7.05
C LEU A 44 -16.27 -17.95 8.37
N VAL A 45 -17.58 -17.68 8.42
CA VAL A 45 -18.41 -17.97 9.60
C VAL A 45 -18.40 -19.47 9.92
N SER A 46 -18.50 -20.33 8.90
CA SER A 46 -18.46 -21.79 9.06
C SER A 46 -17.11 -22.28 9.59
N ARG A 47 -16.01 -21.65 9.17
CA ARG A 47 -14.67 -21.95 9.66
C ARG A 47 -14.47 -21.52 11.11
N ILE A 48 -14.98 -20.34 11.50
CA ILE A 48 -15.00 -19.88 12.90
C ILE A 48 -15.80 -20.87 13.76
N LEU A 49 -16.99 -21.26 13.32
CA LEU A 49 -17.80 -22.26 14.01
C LEU A 49 -17.05 -23.59 14.19
N ARG A 50 -16.38 -24.09 13.14
CA ARG A 50 -15.61 -25.33 13.24
C ARG A 50 -14.44 -25.23 14.21
N ALA A 51 -13.78 -24.07 14.33
CA ALA A 51 -12.76 -23.84 15.34
C ALA A 51 -13.35 -23.90 16.77
N LEU A 52 -14.50 -23.26 16.99
CA LEU A 52 -15.21 -23.31 18.28
C LEU A 52 -15.62 -24.74 18.64
N LEU A 53 -16.18 -25.49 17.68
CA LEU A 53 -16.57 -26.89 17.89
C LEU A 53 -15.38 -27.80 18.18
N ALA A 54 -14.20 -27.48 17.62
CA ALA A 54 -12.94 -28.15 17.92
C ALA A 54 -12.38 -27.82 19.32
N GLY A 55 -13.04 -26.93 20.07
CA GLY A 55 -12.67 -26.56 21.44
C GLY A 55 -11.86 -25.28 21.57
N ALA A 56 -11.73 -24.48 20.50
CA ALA A 56 -11.17 -23.15 20.65
C ALA A 56 -12.13 -22.25 21.43
N GLU A 57 -11.60 -21.51 22.40
CA GLU A 57 -12.34 -20.45 23.07
C GLU A 57 -12.55 -19.26 22.12
N PRO A 58 -13.66 -18.50 22.22
CA PRO A 58 -13.92 -17.36 21.34
C PRO A 58 -12.78 -16.32 21.28
N GLN A 59 -12.05 -16.13 22.39
CA GLN A 59 -10.91 -15.21 22.47
C GLN A 59 -9.65 -15.71 21.75
N GLN A 60 -9.56 -17.01 21.46
CA GLN A 60 -8.45 -17.60 20.72
C GLN A 60 -8.60 -17.44 19.20
N ILE A 61 -9.75 -16.93 18.75
CA ILE A 61 -10.06 -16.73 17.34
C ILE A 61 -10.09 -15.23 17.05
N VAL A 62 -9.23 -14.81 16.11
CA VAL A 62 -9.23 -13.45 15.58
C VAL A 62 -9.65 -13.50 14.12
N ALA A 63 -10.74 -12.81 13.78
CA ALA A 63 -11.18 -12.61 12.41
C ALA A 63 -11.00 -11.15 12.00
N ILE A 64 -10.27 -10.91 10.92
CA ILE A 64 -9.92 -9.55 10.45
C ILE A 64 -10.58 -9.28 9.09
N THR A 65 -11.09 -8.08 8.91
CA THR A 65 -11.68 -7.62 7.63
C THR A 65 -11.35 -6.15 7.35
N PHE A 66 -11.76 -5.63 6.20
CA PHE A 66 -11.49 -4.25 5.79
C PHE A 66 -12.46 -3.25 6.41
N THR A 67 -13.75 -3.60 6.55
CA THR A 67 -14.78 -2.63 6.96
C THR A 67 -15.43 -3.00 8.28
N ARG A 68 -15.82 -1.99 9.06
CA ARG A 68 -16.58 -2.18 10.30
C ARG A 68 -17.93 -2.87 10.05
N LYS A 69 -18.55 -2.58 8.90
CA LYS A 69 -19.80 -3.21 8.46
C LYS A 69 -19.64 -4.72 8.26
N ALA A 70 -18.61 -5.16 7.53
CA ALA A 70 -18.35 -6.58 7.33
C ALA A 70 -18.03 -7.30 8.66
N ALA A 71 -17.33 -6.62 9.59
CA ALA A 71 -17.06 -7.15 10.92
C ALA A 71 -18.35 -7.32 11.74
N GLY A 72 -19.28 -6.37 11.66
CA GLY A 72 -20.63 -6.48 12.23
C GLY A 72 -21.40 -7.66 11.66
N GLU A 73 -21.51 -7.70 10.33
CA GLU A 73 -22.26 -8.73 9.59
C GLU A 73 -21.77 -10.15 9.89
N MET A 74 -20.45 -10.37 9.98
CA MET A 74 -19.91 -11.68 10.33
C MET A 74 -20.25 -12.12 11.76
N ARG A 75 -20.25 -11.19 12.72
CA ARG A 75 -20.64 -11.49 14.12
C ARG A 75 -22.12 -11.84 14.21
N GLU A 76 -22.96 -11.04 13.55
CA GLU A 76 -24.40 -11.24 13.49
C GLU A 76 -24.73 -12.61 12.88
N ARG A 77 -24.18 -12.94 11.71
CA ARG A 77 -24.38 -14.25 11.06
C ARG A 77 -23.96 -15.43 11.92
N LEU A 78 -22.86 -15.32 12.68
CA LEU A 78 -22.44 -16.38 13.59
C LEU A 78 -23.45 -16.55 14.73
N ALA A 79 -23.90 -15.45 15.33
CA ALA A 79 -24.85 -15.45 16.43
C ALA A 79 -26.23 -15.97 15.99
N GLU A 80 -26.76 -15.48 14.86
CA GLU A 80 -28.00 -15.94 14.25
C GLU A 80 -27.96 -17.43 13.96
N TRP A 81 -26.86 -17.91 13.35
CA TRP A 81 -26.72 -19.31 13.03
C TRP A 81 -26.68 -20.18 14.30
N LEU A 82 -25.95 -19.77 15.33
CA LEU A 82 -25.93 -20.50 16.61
C LEU A 82 -27.32 -20.52 17.26
N ALA A 83 -28.04 -19.40 17.25
CA ALA A 83 -29.39 -19.31 17.80
C ALA A 83 -30.39 -20.21 17.04
N GLU A 84 -30.32 -20.21 15.71
CA GLU A 84 -31.17 -21.04 14.85
C GLU A 84 -30.92 -22.54 15.09
N PHE A 85 -29.66 -22.96 15.00
CA PHE A 85 -29.35 -24.38 14.99
C PHE A 85 -29.22 -24.99 16.38
N ALA A 86 -28.88 -24.25 17.44
CA ALA A 86 -28.83 -24.81 18.80
C ALA A 86 -30.19 -25.34 19.28
N HIS A 87 -31.30 -24.80 18.77
CA HIS A 87 -32.66 -25.21 19.11
C HIS A 87 -33.36 -26.04 18.02
N ALA A 88 -32.70 -26.25 16.88
CA ALA A 88 -33.26 -27.03 15.78
C ALA A 88 -33.35 -28.54 16.11
N PRO A 89 -34.22 -29.31 15.44
CA PRO A 89 -34.26 -30.77 15.55
C PRO A 89 -32.89 -31.40 15.25
N GLU A 90 -32.60 -32.57 15.84
CA GLU A 90 -31.28 -33.20 15.73
C GLU A 90 -30.83 -33.40 14.28
N ALA A 91 -31.76 -33.86 13.42
CA ALA A 91 -31.49 -34.07 12.01
C ALA A 91 -31.07 -32.77 11.28
N ALA A 92 -31.66 -31.63 11.64
CA ALA A 92 -31.31 -30.33 11.07
C ALA A 92 -29.93 -29.85 11.54
N GLN A 93 -29.60 -30.08 12.81
CA GLN A 93 -28.26 -29.77 13.34
C GLN A 93 -27.16 -30.58 12.65
N VAL A 94 -27.38 -31.90 12.53
CA VAL A 94 -26.45 -32.79 11.84
C VAL A 94 -26.28 -32.36 10.39
N ALA A 95 -27.37 -32.11 9.66
CA ALA A 95 -27.31 -31.63 8.28
C ALA A 95 -26.56 -30.31 8.13
N ALA A 96 -26.75 -29.36 9.06
CA ALA A 96 -26.09 -28.06 9.00
C ALA A 96 -24.59 -28.14 9.30
N LEU A 97 -24.16 -29.07 10.16
CA LEU A 97 -22.75 -29.38 10.38
C LEU A 97 -22.14 -30.10 9.16
N GLN A 98 -22.87 -31.01 8.54
CA GLN A 98 -22.42 -31.69 7.32
C GLN A 98 -22.21 -30.73 6.15
N GLN A 99 -23.09 -29.74 5.98
CA GLN A 99 -22.91 -28.68 4.98
C GLN A 99 -21.60 -27.92 5.16
N ARG A 100 -21.05 -27.87 6.38
CA ARG A 100 -19.78 -27.23 6.74
C ARG A 100 -18.60 -28.18 6.72
N GLY A 101 -18.78 -29.36 6.13
CA GLY A 101 -17.72 -30.34 5.93
C GLY A 101 -17.36 -31.15 7.18
N VAL A 102 -18.27 -31.26 8.14
CA VAL A 102 -18.17 -32.23 9.24
C VAL A 102 -18.72 -33.58 8.76
N SER A 103 -18.06 -34.70 9.04
CA SER A 103 -18.58 -36.02 8.69
C SER A 103 -19.89 -36.31 9.45
N ALA A 104 -20.72 -37.22 8.93
CA ALA A 104 -21.99 -37.58 9.58
C ALA A 104 -21.78 -38.03 11.04
N GLU A 105 -20.79 -38.89 11.27
CA GLU A 105 -20.45 -39.43 12.59
C GLU A 105 -20.02 -38.31 13.56
N HIS A 106 -19.10 -37.45 13.13
CA HIS A 106 -18.65 -36.33 13.97
C HIS A 106 -19.74 -35.27 14.18
N ALA A 107 -20.64 -35.08 13.21
CA ALA A 107 -21.74 -34.13 13.34
C ALA A 107 -22.69 -34.52 14.48
N VAL A 108 -23.00 -35.81 14.61
CA VAL A 108 -23.80 -36.33 15.74
C VAL A 108 -23.10 -36.06 17.08
N LEU A 109 -21.79 -36.31 17.15
CA LEU A 109 -20.99 -36.09 18.36
C LEU A 109 -20.85 -34.62 18.75
N LEU A 110 -20.74 -33.72 17.76
CA LEU A 110 -20.50 -32.29 17.98
C LEU A 110 -21.80 -31.49 18.20
N ARG A 111 -22.96 -31.99 17.75
CA ARG A 111 -24.25 -31.28 17.87
C ARG A 111 -24.53 -30.75 19.29
N PRO A 112 -24.28 -31.50 20.40
CA PRO A 112 -24.62 -31.01 21.74
C PRO A 112 -23.84 -29.74 22.12
N ARG A 113 -22.63 -29.56 21.56
CA ARG A 113 -21.80 -28.37 21.79
C ARG A 113 -22.41 -27.09 21.24
N LEU A 114 -23.34 -27.17 20.29
CA LEU A 114 -24.04 -25.97 19.75
C LEU A 114 -24.76 -25.20 20.86
N ALA A 115 -25.44 -25.92 21.77
CA ALA A 115 -26.13 -25.32 22.90
C ALA A 115 -25.17 -24.79 23.99
N GLU A 116 -23.97 -25.35 24.09
CA GLU A 116 -22.90 -24.84 24.97
C GLU A 116 -22.35 -23.52 24.44
N LEU A 117 -22.03 -23.48 23.13
CA LEU A 117 -21.51 -22.29 22.46
C LEU A 117 -22.51 -21.13 22.51
N LEU A 118 -23.80 -21.39 22.32
CA LEU A 118 -24.85 -20.37 22.46
C LEU A 118 -24.92 -19.82 23.89
N ARG A 119 -24.81 -20.67 24.91
CA ARG A 119 -24.85 -20.27 26.33
C ARG A 119 -23.58 -19.56 26.80
N GLY A 120 -22.44 -19.82 26.17
CA GLY A 120 -21.13 -19.27 26.56
C GLY A 120 -21.07 -17.74 26.53
N GLY A 121 -21.98 -17.07 25.81
CA GLY A 121 -22.19 -15.61 25.82
C GLY A 121 -21.03 -14.75 25.30
N ARG A 122 -19.83 -15.33 25.18
CA ARG A 122 -18.63 -14.70 24.67
C ARG A 122 -18.60 -14.80 23.15
N SER A 123 -18.57 -13.66 22.48
CA SER A 123 -18.47 -13.61 21.03
C SER A 123 -17.02 -13.71 20.56
N VAL A 124 -16.85 -14.21 19.33
CA VAL A 124 -15.57 -14.20 18.63
C VAL A 124 -15.19 -12.76 18.28
N GLU A 125 -13.91 -12.41 18.43
CA GLU A 125 -13.43 -11.10 18.04
C GLU A 125 -13.33 -10.97 16.52
N VAL A 126 -14.25 -10.19 15.94
CA VAL A 126 -14.21 -9.80 14.53
C VAL A 126 -13.93 -8.31 14.44
N ARG A 127 -12.79 -7.93 13.86
CA ARG A 127 -12.28 -6.55 13.85
C ARG A 127 -11.85 -6.13 12.45
N THR A 128 -11.65 -4.83 12.26
CA THR A 128 -10.91 -4.34 11.09
C THR A 128 -9.41 -4.49 11.31
N PHE A 129 -8.60 -4.43 10.24
CA PHE A 129 -7.14 -4.37 10.36
C PHE A 129 -6.69 -3.30 11.37
N HIS A 130 -7.12 -2.04 11.18
CA HIS A 130 -6.82 -0.94 12.09
C HIS A 130 -7.25 -1.23 13.54
N GLY A 131 -8.44 -1.82 13.73
CA GLY A 131 -8.94 -2.15 15.06
C GLY A 131 -8.13 -3.23 15.78
N TRP A 132 -7.61 -4.20 15.03
CA TRP A 132 -6.72 -5.23 15.56
C TRP A 132 -5.34 -4.69 15.89
N PHE A 133 -4.71 -3.94 14.98
CA PHE A 133 -3.41 -3.32 15.24
C PHE A 133 -3.45 -2.35 16.41
N SER A 134 -4.50 -1.55 16.54
CA SER A 134 -4.66 -0.65 17.69
C SER A 134 -4.75 -1.41 19.02
N GLN A 135 -5.48 -2.53 19.06
CA GLN A 135 -5.56 -3.39 20.25
C GLN A 135 -4.20 -4.00 20.59
N LEU A 136 -3.48 -4.52 19.59
CA LEU A 136 -2.12 -5.05 19.80
C LEU A 136 -1.18 -4.01 20.39
N LEU A 137 -1.17 -2.81 19.83
CA LEU A 137 -0.30 -1.73 20.31
C LEU A 137 -0.68 -1.29 21.74
N ARG A 138 -1.98 -1.23 22.07
CA ARG A 138 -2.44 -0.94 23.45
C ARG A 138 -2.08 -2.03 24.46
N ALA A 139 -1.97 -3.28 24.01
CA ALA A 139 -1.58 -4.40 24.85
C ALA A 139 -0.06 -4.64 24.87
N ALA A 140 0.70 -3.94 24.04
CA ALA A 140 2.14 -4.13 23.93
C ALA A 140 2.87 -3.69 25.20
N PRO A 141 3.94 -4.38 25.61
CA PRO A 141 4.77 -3.95 26.74
C PRO A 141 5.33 -2.53 26.52
N LEU A 142 5.31 -1.70 27.57
CA LEU A 142 5.82 -0.32 27.50
C LEU A 142 7.27 -0.25 27.00
N ALA A 143 8.12 -1.19 27.42
CA ALA A 143 9.51 -1.28 26.97
C ALA A 143 9.62 -1.50 25.46
N PHE A 144 8.71 -2.29 24.86
CA PHE A 144 8.66 -2.48 23.42
C PHE A 144 8.27 -1.18 22.71
N LEU A 145 7.21 -0.51 23.18
CA LEU A 145 6.77 0.77 22.60
C LEU A 145 7.88 1.82 22.65
N GLN A 146 8.58 1.93 23.78
CA GLN A 146 9.72 2.84 23.95
C GLN A 146 10.86 2.51 22.98
N ALA A 147 11.25 1.24 22.85
CA ALA A 147 12.30 0.82 21.92
C ALA A 147 11.95 1.10 20.46
N GLN A 148 10.66 1.11 20.11
CA GLN A 148 10.17 1.45 18.77
C GLN A 148 9.87 2.95 18.59
N GLY A 149 10.06 3.78 19.61
CA GLY A 149 9.72 5.21 19.57
C GLY A 149 8.21 5.48 19.43
N ILE A 150 7.36 4.53 19.83
CA ILE A 150 5.90 4.64 19.78
C ILE A 150 5.41 5.20 21.12
N ALA A 151 4.63 6.28 21.06
CA ALA A 151 4.01 6.86 22.25
C ALA A 151 2.99 5.88 22.87
N PRO A 152 2.99 5.69 24.20
CA PRO A 152 2.01 4.83 24.88
C PRO A 152 0.57 5.32 24.67
N GLU A 153 0.39 6.64 24.63
CA GLU A 153 -0.88 7.30 24.35
C GLU A 153 -1.18 7.29 22.84
N LEU A 154 -1.69 6.15 22.36
CA LEU A 154 -2.10 6.00 20.97
C LEU A 154 -3.36 6.82 20.68
N GLN A 155 -3.18 8.02 20.13
CA GLN A 155 -4.24 8.78 19.52
C GLN A 155 -4.35 8.43 18.04
N LEU A 156 -5.57 8.08 17.61
CA LEU A 156 -5.84 7.92 16.19
C LEU A 156 -5.96 9.31 15.58
N VAL A 157 -5.11 9.59 14.61
CA VAL A 157 -5.16 10.81 13.81
C VAL A 157 -5.90 10.46 12.53
N GLU A 158 -7.01 11.14 12.26
CA GLU A 158 -7.83 10.89 11.06
C GLU A 158 -7.27 11.63 9.84
N ASP A 159 -6.64 12.79 10.06
CA ASP A 159 -6.03 13.60 9.03
C ASP A 159 -4.56 13.91 9.37
N GLU A 160 -3.66 13.42 8.54
CA GLU A 160 -2.22 13.64 8.70
C GLU A 160 -1.85 15.13 8.53
N GLU A 161 -2.65 15.92 7.80
CA GLU A 161 -2.42 17.34 7.59
C GLU A 161 -2.38 18.13 8.91
N GLU A 162 -3.12 17.68 9.93
CA GLU A 162 -3.13 18.29 11.26
C GLU A 162 -1.76 18.20 11.96
N LEU A 163 -0.96 17.18 11.63
CA LEU A 163 0.37 16.95 12.22
C LEU A 163 1.47 17.72 11.48
N MET A 164 1.23 18.11 10.23
CA MET A 164 2.25 18.69 9.37
C MET A 164 2.90 19.97 9.94
N PRO A 165 2.17 20.93 10.54
CA PRO A 165 2.80 22.12 11.11
C PRO A 165 3.80 21.80 12.23
N ALA A 166 3.47 20.83 13.09
CA ALA A 166 4.36 20.39 14.17
C ALA A 166 5.56 19.63 13.62
N LEU A 167 5.34 18.77 12.61
CA LEU A 167 6.40 18.03 11.94
C LEU A 167 7.41 18.98 11.25
N TRP A 168 6.92 19.95 10.48
CA TRP A 168 7.78 20.95 9.81
C TRP A 168 8.61 21.75 10.79
N ARG A 169 8.04 22.12 11.95
CA ARG A 169 8.79 22.82 13.00
C ARG A 169 9.94 21.97 13.53
N ARG A 170 9.70 20.69 13.79
CA ARG A 170 10.74 19.75 14.24
C ARG A 170 11.81 19.52 13.18
N PHE A 171 11.38 19.36 11.92
CA PHE A 171 12.29 19.23 10.78
C PHE A 171 13.21 20.45 10.65
N HIS A 172 12.66 21.66 10.61
CA HIS A 172 13.47 22.87 10.50
C HIS A 172 14.38 23.09 11.71
N ALA A 173 13.93 22.76 12.92
CA ALA A 173 14.79 22.81 14.10
C ALA A 173 15.99 21.86 13.97
N ALA A 174 15.79 20.65 13.46
CA ALA A 174 16.88 19.70 13.20
C ALA A 174 17.83 20.21 12.10
N VAL A 175 17.29 20.75 11.00
CA VAL A 175 18.09 21.34 9.91
C VAL A 175 18.93 22.52 10.39
N VAL A 176 18.38 23.40 11.25
CA VAL A 176 19.12 24.57 11.76
C VAL A 176 20.24 24.15 12.73
N ALA A 177 20.02 23.10 13.50
CA ALA A 177 20.95 22.61 14.52
C ALA A 177 22.19 21.92 13.93
N ASP A 178 22.14 21.47 12.68
CA ASP A 178 23.23 20.77 11.99
C ASP A 178 23.75 21.62 10.82
N ASP A 179 25.04 21.95 10.83
CA ASP A 179 25.66 22.83 9.84
C ASP A 179 25.64 22.24 8.42
N ALA A 180 25.78 20.92 8.29
CA ALA A 180 25.78 20.23 7.00
C ALA A 180 24.35 20.19 6.42
N LEU A 181 23.36 19.79 7.22
CA LEU A 181 21.95 19.80 6.80
C LEU A 181 21.47 21.20 6.42
N ARG A 182 21.93 22.23 7.15
CA ARG A 182 21.62 23.63 6.84
C ARG A 182 22.19 24.04 5.49
N ALA A 183 23.44 23.66 5.19
CA ALA A 183 24.07 23.95 3.91
C ALA A 183 23.34 23.25 2.75
N ASP A 184 23.01 21.95 2.91
CA ASP A 184 22.28 21.18 1.91
C ASP A 184 20.89 21.76 1.64
N PHE A 185 20.15 22.08 2.70
CA PHE A 185 18.82 22.68 2.57
C PHE A 185 18.87 24.05 1.87
N GLN A 186 19.89 24.86 2.14
CA GLN A 186 20.10 26.14 1.46
C GLN A 186 20.43 25.95 -0.02
N ALA A 187 21.36 25.04 -0.34
CA ALA A 187 21.73 24.73 -1.71
C ALA A 187 20.54 24.22 -2.53
N LEU A 188 19.76 23.28 -1.97
CA LEU A 188 18.53 22.77 -2.59
C LEU A 188 17.45 23.84 -2.74
N THR A 189 17.32 24.75 -1.77
CA THR A 189 16.36 25.85 -1.84
C THR A 189 16.74 26.82 -2.97
N GLN A 190 18.03 27.10 -3.15
CA GLN A 190 18.53 27.98 -4.21
C GLN A 190 18.36 27.36 -5.60
N SER A 191 18.67 26.07 -5.75
CA SER A 191 18.62 25.40 -7.05
C SER A 191 17.19 25.03 -7.48
N ARG A 192 16.34 24.57 -6.56
CA ARG A 192 14.99 24.06 -6.89
C ARG A 192 13.85 25.03 -6.56
N GLY A 193 14.11 26.03 -5.71
CA GLY A 193 13.08 26.91 -5.17
C GLY A 193 12.29 26.27 -4.03
N ARG A 194 11.76 27.12 -3.13
CA ARG A 194 11.08 26.68 -1.89
C ARG A 194 9.88 25.76 -2.13
N PHE A 195 9.09 26.05 -3.17
CA PHE A 195 7.88 25.26 -3.48
C PHE A 195 8.25 23.84 -3.91
N ASN A 196 9.15 23.67 -4.87
CA ASN A 196 9.52 22.35 -5.37
C ASN A 196 10.30 21.54 -4.34
N LEU A 197 11.18 22.19 -3.57
CA LEU A 197 11.88 21.50 -2.47
C LEU A 197 10.90 20.95 -1.45
N ARG A 198 9.85 21.71 -1.11
CA ARG A 198 8.80 21.22 -0.22
C ARG A 198 8.10 19.98 -0.78
N GLU A 199 7.71 20.00 -2.05
CA GLU A 199 7.08 18.84 -2.71
C GLU A 199 8.00 17.61 -2.71
N TRP A 200 9.29 17.80 -2.99
CA TRP A 200 10.29 16.71 -2.94
C TRP A 200 10.44 16.13 -1.53
N LEU A 201 10.54 16.98 -0.52
CA LEU A 201 10.64 16.53 0.87
C LEU A 201 9.37 15.78 1.32
N LEU A 202 8.19 16.21 0.89
CA LEU A 202 6.93 15.48 1.14
C LEU A 202 6.89 14.14 0.40
N GLY A 203 7.35 14.11 -0.85
CA GLY A 203 7.49 12.88 -1.62
C GLY A 203 8.41 11.87 -0.92
N ALA A 204 9.60 12.31 -0.51
CA ALA A 204 10.53 11.49 0.26
C ALA A 204 9.92 11.04 1.60
N PHE A 205 9.23 11.93 2.32
CA PHE A 205 8.56 11.58 3.57
C PHE A 205 7.45 10.54 3.38
N SER A 206 6.68 10.62 2.29
CA SER A 206 5.67 9.62 1.95
C SER A 206 6.28 8.24 1.68
N LYS A 207 7.52 8.21 1.17
CA LYS A 207 8.32 7.02 0.86
C LYS A 207 9.33 6.64 1.95
N ARG A 208 9.21 7.22 3.15
CA ARG A 208 10.17 7.04 4.25
C ARG A 208 10.40 5.58 4.64
N VAL A 209 9.41 4.71 4.48
CA VAL A 209 9.54 3.29 4.83
C VAL A 209 10.43 2.60 3.80
N GLU A 210 10.14 2.78 2.52
CA GLU A 210 10.93 2.24 1.42
C GLU A 210 12.36 2.78 1.45
N LEU A 211 12.54 4.08 1.66
CA LEU A 211 13.86 4.71 1.75
C LEU A 211 14.69 4.15 2.91
N ARG A 212 14.10 4.00 4.11
CA ARG A 212 14.80 3.41 5.26
C ARG A 212 15.15 1.94 5.05
N LEU A 213 14.26 1.17 4.42
CA LEU A 213 14.53 -0.23 4.10
C LEU A 213 15.65 -0.36 3.05
N ALA A 214 15.64 0.50 2.03
CA ALA A 214 16.68 0.54 1.02
C ALA A 214 18.05 0.97 1.61
N GLU A 215 18.05 1.96 2.49
CA GLU A 215 19.23 2.40 3.23
C GLU A 215 19.79 1.28 4.13
N ALA A 216 18.91 0.63 4.91
CA ALA A 216 19.30 -0.49 5.77
C ALA A 216 19.84 -1.69 4.97
N ALA A 217 19.36 -1.88 3.74
CA ALA A 217 19.85 -2.90 2.82
C ALA A 217 21.10 -2.45 2.02
N GLY A 218 21.54 -1.19 2.16
CA GLY A 218 22.68 -0.65 1.41
C GLY A 218 22.42 -0.48 -0.10
N VAL A 219 21.16 -0.46 -0.52
CA VAL A 219 20.76 -0.39 -1.94
C VAL A 219 20.17 0.96 -2.32
N LEU A 220 20.12 1.94 -1.41
CA LEU A 220 19.48 3.23 -1.68
C LEU A 220 20.09 3.93 -2.89
N GLU A 221 21.42 4.08 -2.92
CA GLU A 221 22.12 4.70 -4.06
C GLU A 221 22.01 3.84 -5.32
N ALA A 222 22.14 2.52 -5.19
CA ALA A 222 22.04 1.58 -6.31
C ALA A 222 20.61 1.44 -6.89
N SER A 223 19.60 1.93 -6.17
CA SER A 223 18.20 1.92 -6.63
C SER A 223 17.92 3.02 -7.66
N LEU A 224 18.82 4.00 -7.79
CA LEU A 224 18.78 4.98 -8.85
C LEU A 224 19.87 4.60 -9.87
N PRO A 225 19.51 4.32 -11.14
CA PRO A 225 20.53 4.11 -12.16
C PRO A 225 21.40 5.36 -12.22
N GLY A 226 22.73 5.16 -12.26
CA GLY A 226 23.65 6.27 -12.35
C GLY A 226 23.43 7.05 -13.65
N ALA A 227 23.84 8.31 -13.69
CA ALA A 227 23.71 9.11 -14.91
C ALA A 227 24.41 8.45 -16.10
N VAL A 228 25.51 7.73 -15.87
CA VAL A 228 26.21 6.93 -16.89
C VAL A 228 25.38 5.73 -17.36
N ASP A 229 24.67 5.05 -16.46
CA ASP A 229 23.83 3.92 -16.82
C ASP A 229 22.61 4.36 -17.65
N LEU A 230 22.09 5.56 -17.37
CA LEU A 230 20.97 6.15 -18.11
C LEU A 230 21.39 6.72 -19.46
N LEU A 231 22.50 7.46 -19.50
CA LEU A 231 22.95 8.19 -20.69
C LEU A 231 23.88 7.36 -21.60
N GLY A 232 24.40 6.24 -21.10
CA GLY A 232 25.47 5.48 -21.77
C GLY A 232 26.83 6.21 -21.83
N THR A 233 26.92 7.40 -21.23
CA THR A 233 28.08 8.28 -21.23
C THR A 233 28.07 9.19 -19.99
N THR A 234 29.16 9.91 -19.72
CA THR A 234 29.19 10.91 -18.64
C THR A 234 28.29 12.12 -18.97
N PRO A 235 27.61 12.74 -17.99
CA PRO A 235 26.79 13.94 -18.21
C PRO A 235 27.50 15.06 -18.98
N GLU A 236 28.80 15.24 -18.73
CA GLU A 236 29.61 16.26 -19.39
C GLU A 236 29.79 15.96 -20.89
N GLN A 237 30.02 14.70 -21.24
CA GLN A 237 30.12 14.24 -22.64
C GLN A 237 28.77 14.31 -23.36
N PHE A 238 27.70 13.92 -22.68
CA PHE A 238 26.33 14.04 -23.19
C PHE A 238 26.00 15.51 -23.50
N PHE A 239 26.22 16.41 -22.54
CA PHE A 239 25.98 17.83 -22.74
C PHE A 239 26.87 18.43 -23.83
N ALA A 240 28.14 18.03 -23.91
CA ALA A 240 29.03 18.48 -24.98
C ALA A 240 28.51 18.11 -26.38
N HIS A 241 27.88 16.93 -26.54
CA HIS A 241 27.26 16.52 -27.80
C HIS A 241 26.06 17.40 -28.18
N LEU A 242 25.33 17.91 -27.19
CA LEU A 242 24.16 18.77 -27.39
C LEU A 242 24.50 20.24 -27.71
N LEU A 243 25.75 20.69 -27.52
CA LEU A 243 26.12 22.11 -27.69
C LEU A 243 25.85 22.63 -29.11
N GLU A 244 26.20 21.86 -30.15
CA GLU A 244 25.96 22.26 -31.54
C GLU A 244 24.45 22.26 -31.89
N PRO A 245 23.69 21.18 -31.60
CA PRO A 245 22.23 21.20 -31.72
C PRO A 245 21.56 22.37 -30.98
N LEU A 246 21.93 22.62 -29.72
CA LEU A 246 21.41 23.72 -28.92
C LEU A 246 21.73 25.09 -29.54
N ALA A 247 22.94 25.28 -30.07
CA ALA A 247 23.32 26.51 -30.76
C ALA A 247 22.58 26.70 -32.10
N ALA A 248 22.30 25.62 -32.83
CA ALA A 248 21.46 25.65 -34.03
C ALA A 248 20.02 26.05 -33.67
N LEU A 249 19.43 25.41 -32.65
CA LEU A 249 18.09 25.72 -32.16
C LEU A 249 17.98 27.16 -31.66
N ALA A 250 18.98 27.65 -30.92
CA ALA A 250 19.00 29.04 -30.45
C ALA A 250 18.96 30.05 -31.61
N ARG A 251 19.64 29.77 -32.74
CA ARG A 251 19.56 30.60 -33.94
C ARG A 251 18.17 30.58 -34.56
N GLN A 252 17.53 29.42 -34.64
CA GLN A 252 16.17 29.29 -35.17
C GLN A 252 15.14 30.01 -34.30
N LEU A 253 15.20 29.82 -32.98
CA LEU A 253 14.35 30.49 -32.01
C LEU A 253 14.53 32.01 -32.02
N GLY A 254 15.76 32.50 -32.19
CA GLY A 254 16.06 33.92 -32.31
C GLY A 254 15.50 34.56 -33.59
N ALA A 255 15.40 33.79 -34.67
CA ALA A 255 14.78 34.21 -35.92
C ALA A 255 13.25 34.10 -35.93
N ALA A 256 12.66 33.38 -34.97
CA ALA A 256 11.21 33.18 -34.88
C ALA A 256 10.46 34.45 -34.47
N ARG A 257 9.19 34.53 -34.90
CA ARG A 257 8.28 35.61 -34.48
C ARG A 257 7.64 35.26 -33.14
N GLY A 258 8.12 35.86 -32.07
CA GLY A 258 7.49 35.74 -30.76
C GLY A 258 8.46 35.98 -29.62
N LYS A 259 8.05 36.81 -28.65
CA LYS A 259 8.91 37.19 -27.52
C LYS A 259 9.41 35.96 -26.72
N LYS A 260 8.56 34.94 -26.52
CA LYS A 260 8.93 33.74 -25.77
C LYS A 260 10.03 32.91 -26.44
N ALA A 261 9.96 32.76 -27.77
CA ALA A 261 11.01 32.07 -28.53
C ALA A 261 12.33 32.86 -28.51
N GLN A 262 12.26 34.19 -28.66
CA GLN A 262 13.43 35.06 -28.60
C GLN A 262 14.07 35.09 -27.20
N ASP A 263 13.27 35.13 -26.14
CA ASP A 263 13.75 35.05 -24.75
C ASP A 263 14.45 33.69 -24.49
N ALA A 264 13.89 32.58 -25.00
CA ALA A 264 14.51 31.26 -24.92
C ALA A 264 15.81 31.17 -25.73
N ALA A 265 15.88 31.80 -26.90
CA ALA A 265 17.09 31.88 -27.71
C ALA A 265 18.23 32.59 -26.98
N VAL A 266 17.94 33.73 -26.33
CA VAL A 266 18.92 34.46 -25.53
C VAL A 266 19.38 33.64 -24.33
N ALA A 267 18.44 32.99 -23.63
CA ALA A 267 18.77 32.12 -22.50
C ALA A 267 19.66 30.94 -22.92
N LEU A 268 19.38 30.31 -24.05
CA LEU A 268 20.22 29.23 -24.60
C LEU A 268 21.62 29.71 -25.00
N GLN A 269 21.74 30.89 -25.59
CA GLN A 269 23.06 31.47 -25.95
C GLN A 269 23.91 31.81 -24.72
N GLN A 270 23.26 32.07 -23.58
CA GLN A 270 23.91 32.38 -22.31
C GLN A 270 24.12 31.15 -21.43
N ALA A 271 23.55 30.00 -21.80
CA ALA A 271 23.68 28.76 -21.05
C ALA A 271 25.14 28.28 -21.05
N SER A 272 25.64 27.90 -19.88
CA SER A 272 27.02 27.44 -19.68
C SER A 272 27.10 26.00 -19.17
N ASP A 273 25.96 25.42 -18.83
CA ASP A 273 25.78 24.08 -18.31
C ASP A 273 24.44 23.49 -18.76
N PHE A 274 24.25 22.19 -18.50
CA PHE A 274 23.02 21.49 -18.85
C PHE A 274 21.79 22.11 -18.19
N ASP A 275 21.87 22.48 -16.92
CA ASP A 275 20.73 22.99 -16.16
C ASP A 275 20.21 24.32 -16.71
N SER A 276 21.10 25.24 -17.10
CA SER A 276 20.72 26.51 -17.72
C SER A 276 20.14 26.33 -19.13
N ALA A 277 20.69 25.40 -19.93
CA ALA A 277 20.14 25.05 -21.23
C ALA A 277 18.76 24.39 -21.12
N PHE A 278 18.62 23.42 -20.21
CA PHE A 278 17.37 22.74 -19.93
C PHE A 278 16.31 23.71 -19.42
N ALA A 279 16.64 24.63 -18.51
CA ALA A 279 15.71 25.63 -17.98
C ALA A 279 15.18 26.61 -19.05
N ALA A 280 15.95 26.85 -20.11
CA ALA A 280 15.55 27.68 -21.24
C ALA A 280 14.47 27.00 -22.11
N LEU A 281 14.51 25.67 -22.22
CA LEU A 281 13.62 24.89 -23.07
C LEU A 281 12.45 24.22 -22.33
N PHE A 282 12.67 23.84 -21.07
CA PHE A 282 11.73 23.06 -20.27
C PHE A 282 11.25 23.82 -19.04
N THR A 283 10.10 23.39 -18.54
CA THR A 283 9.56 23.80 -17.24
C THR A 283 10.27 23.03 -16.12
N LEU A 284 10.10 23.47 -14.87
CA LEU A 284 10.58 22.75 -13.69
C LEU A 284 9.97 21.35 -13.52
N LYS A 285 8.90 21.03 -14.27
CA LYS A 285 8.26 19.72 -14.31
C LYS A 285 8.83 18.80 -15.41
N GLY A 286 9.81 19.27 -16.18
CA GLY A 286 10.35 18.52 -17.33
C GLY A 286 9.47 18.57 -18.58
N GLU A 287 8.43 19.40 -18.61
CA GLU A 287 7.60 19.59 -19.82
C GLU A 287 8.21 20.67 -20.73
N PRO A 288 8.25 20.48 -22.07
CA PRO A 288 8.69 21.51 -23.01
C PRO A 288 7.88 22.80 -22.85
N ARG A 289 8.57 23.95 -22.87
CA ARG A 289 7.92 25.26 -22.79
C ARG A 289 7.11 25.52 -24.07
N LYS A 290 5.94 26.16 -23.91
CA LYS A 290 5.14 26.64 -25.04
C LYS A 290 5.79 27.89 -25.65
N LEU A 291 6.78 27.68 -26.51
CA LEU A 291 7.56 28.74 -27.17
C LEU A 291 6.82 29.37 -28.36
N GLY A 292 5.74 28.74 -28.85
CA GLY A 292 5.02 29.21 -30.04
C GLY A 292 5.85 29.05 -31.32
N PHE A 293 6.71 28.03 -31.32
CA PHE A 293 7.67 27.70 -32.36
C PHE A 293 7.52 26.21 -32.65
N GLU A 294 7.35 25.86 -33.92
CA GLU A 294 7.25 24.47 -34.40
C GLU A 294 8.51 24.19 -35.23
N SER A 295 9.31 23.21 -34.81
CA SER A 295 10.51 22.77 -35.52
C SER A 295 10.75 21.30 -35.23
N ALA A 296 11.02 20.53 -36.28
CA ALA A 296 11.39 19.12 -36.14
C ALA A 296 12.65 18.95 -35.28
N ASP A 297 13.61 19.88 -35.41
CA ASP A 297 14.84 19.90 -34.62
C ASP A 297 14.55 20.16 -33.13
N PHE A 298 13.50 20.93 -32.81
CA PHE A 298 13.08 21.16 -31.42
C PHE A 298 12.43 19.90 -30.84
N ASP A 299 11.55 19.25 -31.61
CA ASP A 299 10.88 18.03 -31.18
C ASP A 299 11.86 16.85 -31.03
N GLU A 300 12.84 16.73 -31.93
CA GLU A 300 13.92 15.73 -31.87
C GLU A 300 14.81 15.96 -30.65
N LEU A 301 15.27 17.20 -30.44
CA LEU A 301 16.07 17.55 -29.26
C LEU A 301 15.29 17.35 -27.94
N CYS A 302 13.99 17.63 -27.93
CA CYS A 302 13.12 17.34 -26.79
C CYS A 302 12.88 15.85 -26.56
N GLY A 303 13.10 14.99 -27.56
CA GLY A 303 13.07 13.53 -27.42
C GLY A 303 14.39 12.95 -26.90
N GLU A 304 15.52 13.63 -27.19
CA GLU A 304 16.84 13.25 -26.67
C GLU A 304 17.08 13.73 -25.23
N LEU A 305 16.42 14.81 -24.80
CA LEU A 305 16.51 15.45 -23.46
C LEU A 305 15.45 14.94 -22.47
#